data_AF-A0A6P5EC00-F1
#
_entry.id   AF-A0A6P5EC00-F1
#
_cell.length_a   1.000
_cell.length_b   1.000
_cell.length_c   1.000
_cell.angle_alpha   90.00
_cell.angle_beta   90.00
_cell.angle_gamma   90.00
#
_symmetry.space_group_name_H-M   'P 1'
#
loop_
_entity.id
_entity.type
_entity.pdbx_description
1 polymer ?
#
loop_
_entity_poly.entity_id
_entity_poly.type
_entity_poly.pdbx_seq_one_letter_code
_entity_poly.pdbx_strand_id
1 'polypeptide(L)'
;MDESTHQNPKRIKDSSERRWEDLPVNCLVAIFSRLGLDDMTLSIPFVCKFWHEASLDPTCWKVLDFRVNNPSPGSSFGERFKHEYHVNNYTFRGFLKFVANRSHRLATKMILPVGRLPISDMAYICKECPMLKITWQPECDSNFIRKFILMLHETMLRSNR
;
A
#
# COMPACT_ATOMS: atom_id res chain seq x y z
N MET A 1 -38.45 -27.63 55.20
CA MET A 1 -38.89 -26.40 54.51
C MET A 1 -37.73 -25.42 54.67
N ASP A 2 -36.59 -25.72 54.05
CA ASP A 2 -36.16 -25.24 52.72
C ASP A 2 -36.17 -23.71 52.60
N GLU A 3 -35.17 -23.09 53.21
CA GLU A 3 -34.82 -21.69 52.98
C GLU A 3 -33.68 -21.68 51.95
N SER A 4 -34.09 -21.57 50.69
CA SER A 4 -33.24 -21.58 49.53
C SER A 4 -32.43 -20.29 49.46
N THR A 5 -31.12 -20.42 49.68
CA THR A 5 -30.14 -19.40 49.41
C THR A 5 -30.15 -19.05 47.92
N HIS A 6 -30.83 -17.96 47.56
CA HIS A 6 -30.68 -17.32 46.27
C HIS A 6 -29.26 -16.75 46.15
N GLN A 7 -28.33 -17.62 45.75
CA GLN A 7 -27.01 -17.25 45.32
C GLN A 7 -27.15 -16.38 44.07
N ASN A 8 -26.93 -15.08 44.25
CA ASN A 8 -26.75 -14.12 43.18
C ASN A 8 -25.67 -14.67 42.24
N PRO A 9 -25.98 -15.02 40.98
CA PRO A 9 -24.98 -15.57 40.08
C PRO A 9 -23.91 -14.51 39.93
N LYS A 10 -22.70 -14.83 40.41
CA LYS A 10 -21.51 -14.01 40.22
C LYS A 10 -21.52 -13.55 38.76
N ARG A 11 -21.75 -12.25 38.54
CA ARG A 11 -21.43 -11.61 37.27
C ARG A 11 -19.96 -11.94 37.02
N ILE A 12 -19.71 -12.93 36.17
CA ILE A 12 -18.38 -13.16 35.62
C ILE A 12 -18.11 -11.87 34.87
N LYS A 13 -17.33 -10.98 35.47
CA LYS A 13 -16.84 -9.80 34.80
C LYS A 13 -15.78 -10.31 33.83
N ASP A 14 -16.23 -10.78 32.67
CA ASP A 14 -15.37 -11.01 31.52
C ASP A 14 -14.93 -9.63 31.03
N SER A 15 -13.89 -9.09 31.66
CA SER A 15 -13.29 -7.81 31.28
C SER A 15 -11.83 -7.97 30.92
N SER A 16 -11.46 -9.06 30.24
CA SER A 16 -10.37 -8.94 29.29
C SER A 16 -10.94 -8.27 28.04
N GLU A 17 -11.07 -6.93 28.10
CA GLU A 17 -11.28 -6.12 26.91
C GLU A 17 -10.24 -6.57 25.88
N ARG A 18 -10.68 -7.18 24.78
CA ARG A 18 -9.75 -7.62 23.74
C ARG A 18 -9.12 -6.37 23.13
N ARG A 19 -7.83 -6.21 23.34
CA ARG A 19 -7.08 -5.06 22.83
C ARG A 19 -6.65 -5.35 21.40
N TRP A 20 -6.70 -4.35 20.54
CA TRP A 20 -6.18 -4.48 19.16
C TRP A 20 -4.68 -4.79 19.16
N GLU A 21 -3.99 -4.36 20.21
CA GLU A 21 -2.57 -4.61 20.46
C GLU A 21 -2.24 -6.09 20.73
N ASP A 22 -3.23 -6.90 21.13
CA ASP A 22 -3.05 -8.34 21.35
C ASP A 22 -3.17 -9.15 20.04
N LEU A 23 -3.57 -8.49 18.94
CA LEU A 23 -3.67 -9.15 17.64
C LEU A 23 -2.25 -9.49 17.13
N PRO A 24 -1.95 -10.75 16.79
CA PRO A 24 -0.64 -11.12 16.24
C PRO A 24 -0.27 -10.28 15.02
N VAL A 25 1.00 -9.87 14.92
CA VAL A 25 1.49 -8.99 13.83
C VAL A 25 1.19 -9.59 12.45
N ASN A 26 1.31 -10.90 12.29
CA ASN A 26 0.98 -11.58 11.02
C ASN A 26 -0.50 -11.43 10.63
N CYS A 27 -1.42 -11.32 11.59
CA CYS A 27 -2.83 -11.04 11.32
C CYS A 27 -3.02 -9.60 10.85
N LEU A 28 -2.34 -8.62 11.47
CA LEU A 28 -2.35 -7.23 11.00
C LEU A 28 -1.81 -7.13 9.58
N VAL A 29 -0.66 -7.74 9.30
CA VAL A 29 -0.07 -7.79 7.97
C VAL A 29 -1.01 -8.41 6.94
N ALA A 30 -1.70 -9.50 7.29
CA ALA A 30 -2.70 -10.13 6.42
C ALA A 30 -3.91 -9.21 6.13
N ILE A 31 -4.30 -8.36 7.07
CA ILE A 31 -5.34 -7.34 6.87
C ILE A 31 -4.80 -6.21 5.98
N PHE A 32 -3.63 -5.65 6.34
CA PHE A 32 -3.00 -4.51 5.69
C PHE A 32 -2.66 -4.79 4.21
N SER A 33 -2.23 -6.01 3.90
CA SER A 33 -2.00 -6.45 2.50
C SER A 33 -3.23 -6.42 1.59
N ARG A 34 -4.44 -6.21 2.14
CA ARG A 34 -5.69 -6.07 1.39
C ARG A 34 -6.13 -4.62 1.24
N LEU A 35 -5.45 -3.68 1.90
CA LEU A 35 -5.80 -2.27 1.86
C LEU A 35 -5.21 -1.60 0.62
N GLY A 36 -5.83 -0.49 0.23
CA GLY A 36 -5.32 0.34 -0.85
C GLY A 36 -4.05 1.10 -0.45
N LEU A 37 -3.34 1.61 -1.46
CA LEU A 37 -2.14 2.43 -1.23
C LEU A 37 -2.42 3.66 -0.36
N ASP A 38 -3.63 4.24 -0.43
CA ASP A 38 -4.00 5.41 0.37
C ASP A 38 -4.00 5.10 1.86
N ASP A 39 -4.67 4.01 2.25
CA ASP A 39 -4.70 3.60 3.65
C ASP A 39 -3.33 3.17 4.14
N MET A 40 -2.60 2.38 3.34
CA MET A 40 -1.25 1.94 3.68
C MET A 40 -0.26 3.11 3.84
N THR A 41 -0.52 4.22 3.16
CA THR A 41 0.38 5.37 3.18
C THR A 41 -0.04 6.43 4.21
N LEU A 42 -1.34 6.71 4.35
CA LEU A 42 -1.87 7.90 5.04
C LEU A 42 -2.84 7.57 6.19
N SER A 43 -3.23 6.31 6.37
CA SER A 43 -4.14 5.92 7.46
C SER A 43 -3.39 5.04 8.47
N ILE A 44 -2.99 3.84 8.04
CA ILE A 44 -2.44 2.78 8.90
C ILE A 44 -1.19 3.24 9.67
N PRO A 45 -0.19 3.91 9.06
CA PRO A 45 1.02 4.32 9.77
C PRO A 45 0.79 5.34 10.90
N PHE A 46 -0.40 5.95 10.97
CA PHE A 46 -0.72 7.05 11.89
C PHE A 46 -1.79 6.69 12.94
N VAL A 47 -2.27 5.44 12.97
CA VAL A 47 -3.23 4.98 13.98
C VAL A 47 -2.56 4.81 15.35
N CYS A 48 -1.52 3.98 15.41
CA CYS A 48 -0.70 3.76 16.60
C CYS A 48 0.68 3.19 16.21
N LYS A 49 1.61 3.16 17.16
CA LYS A 49 2.97 2.63 16.93
C LYS A 49 2.96 1.18 16.42
N PHE A 50 2.11 0.33 16.97
CA PHE A 50 2.06 -1.08 16.60
C PHE A 50 1.57 -1.30 15.16
N TRP A 51 0.58 -0.50 14.72
CA TRP A 51 0.10 -0.53 13.33
C TRP A 51 1.14 0.04 12.38
N HIS A 52 1.85 1.09 12.79
CA HIS A 52 2.99 1.61 12.04
C HIS A 52 4.04 0.54 11.80
N GLU A 53 4.47 -0.17 12.85
CA GLU A 53 5.47 -1.23 12.76
C GLU A 53 5.00 -2.38 11.87
N ALA A 54 3.75 -2.85 12.03
CA ALA A 54 3.19 -3.88 11.16
C ALA A 54 3.05 -3.43 9.69
N SER A 55 2.78 -2.14 9.43
CA SER A 55 2.71 -1.58 8.08
C SER A 55 4.06 -1.54 7.35
N LEU A 56 5.18 -1.66 8.08
CA LEU A 56 6.52 -1.72 7.49
C LEU A 56 6.84 -3.10 6.88
N ASP A 57 6.02 -4.12 7.15
CA ASP A 57 6.22 -5.44 6.54
C ASP A 57 6.10 -5.35 5.00
N PRO A 58 7.12 -5.80 4.23
CA PRO A 58 7.11 -5.71 2.77
C PRO A 58 5.94 -6.42 2.09
N THR A 59 5.35 -7.43 2.74
CA THR A 59 4.20 -8.15 2.20
C THR A 59 2.97 -7.27 2.05
N CYS A 60 2.83 -6.23 2.86
CA CYS A 60 1.78 -5.22 2.73
C CYS A 60 1.91 -4.37 1.44
N TRP A 61 3.10 -4.35 0.84
CA TRP A 61 3.45 -3.50 -0.32
C TRP A 61 3.73 -4.31 -1.59
N LYS A 62 3.36 -5.60 -1.62
CA LYS A 62 3.53 -6.46 -2.81
C LYS A 62 2.68 -6.03 -4.00
N VAL A 63 1.50 -5.46 -3.73
CA VAL A 63 0.56 -4.98 -4.73
C VAL A 63 0.47 -3.46 -4.64
N LEU A 64 0.89 -2.78 -5.70
CA LEU A 64 0.83 -1.33 -5.82
C LEU A 64 -0.39 -0.97 -6.68
N ASP A 65 -1.53 -0.73 -6.03
CA ASP A 65 -2.78 -0.41 -6.71
C ASP A 65 -3.00 1.10 -6.78
N PHE A 66 -2.85 1.65 -7.98
CA PHE A 66 -2.98 3.08 -8.25
C PHE A 66 -4.35 3.50 -8.81
N ARG A 67 -5.35 2.61 -8.83
CA ARG A 67 -6.63 2.89 -9.50
C ARG A 67 -7.42 4.01 -8.82
N VAL A 68 -7.48 3.96 -7.49
CA VAL A 68 -8.30 4.87 -6.67
C VAL A 68 -7.49 6.10 -6.27
N ASN A 69 -6.18 5.94 -6.09
CA ASN A 69 -5.34 7.04 -5.68
C ASN A 69 -4.95 7.93 -6.86
N ASN A 70 -4.86 9.22 -6.59
CA ASN A 70 -4.24 10.16 -7.51
C ASN A 70 -2.96 10.67 -6.86
N PRO A 71 -1.81 10.02 -7.06
CA PRO A 71 -0.55 10.45 -6.47
C PRO A 71 0.12 11.59 -7.25
N SER A 72 -0.60 12.31 -8.12
CA SER A 72 -0.05 13.47 -8.80
C SER A 72 0.21 14.63 -7.83
N PRO A 73 1.23 15.47 -8.07
CA PRO A 73 1.43 16.70 -7.30
C PRO A 73 0.18 17.60 -7.32
N GLY A 74 -0.13 18.24 -6.19
CA GLY A 74 -1.31 19.11 -6.04
C GLY A 74 -2.65 18.39 -5.86
N SER A 75 -2.67 17.06 -5.86
CA SER A 75 -3.85 16.27 -5.51
C SER A 75 -4.11 16.25 -4.00
N SER A 76 -5.32 15.88 -3.58
CA SER A 76 -5.65 15.68 -2.16
C SER A 76 -4.72 14.66 -1.49
N PHE A 77 -4.42 13.55 -2.17
CA PHE A 77 -3.46 12.55 -1.69
C PHE A 77 -2.06 13.15 -1.58
N GLY A 78 -1.58 13.83 -2.63
CA GLY A 78 -0.23 14.39 -2.69
C GLY A 78 0.02 15.44 -1.61
N GLU A 79 -0.93 16.36 -1.40
CA GLU A 79 -0.82 17.38 -0.35
C GLU A 79 -0.88 16.77 1.05
N ARG A 80 -1.75 15.76 1.26
CA ARG A 80 -1.78 15.05 2.54
C ARG A 80 -0.49 14.28 2.78
N PHE A 81 0.04 13.56 1.80
CA PHE A 81 1.34 12.90 1.89
C PHE A 81 2.45 13.88 2.24
N LYS A 82 2.46 15.04 1.58
CA LYS A 82 3.42 16.11 1.83
C LYS A 82 3.39 16.57 3.29
N HIS A 83 2.19 16.79 3.83
CA HIS A 83 1.96 17.18 5.21
C HIS A 83 2.41 16.10 6.21
N GLU A 84 1.89 14.87 6.07
CA GLU A 84 2.10 13.78 7.04
C GLU A 84 3.57 13.31 7.10
N TYR A 85 4.29 13.37 5.98
CA TYR A 85 5.70 12.96 5.90
C TYR A 85 6.69 14.14 5.90
N HIS A 86 6.22 15.37 6.12
CA HIS A 86 7.05 16.58 6.15
C HIS A 86 7.97 16.73 4.92
N VAL A 87 7.44 16.43 3.74
CA VAL A 87 8.19 16.50 2.48
C VAL A 87 8.09 17.91 1.90
N ASN A 88 9.20 18.58 1.60
CA ASN A 88 9.14 19.94 1.05
C ASN A 88 8.70 19.96 -0.43
N ASN A 89 9.22 19.03 -1.23
CA ASN A 89 8.97 18.94 -2.67
C ASN A 89 8.43 17.56 -3.04
N TYR A 90 7.12 17.39 -2.97
CA TYR A 90 6.46 16.16 -3.40
C TYR A 90 6.56 15.99 -4.92
N THR A 91 6.99 14.81 -5.35
CA THR A 91 6.97 14.41 -6.76
C THR A 91 6.44 13.00 -6.86
N PHE A 92 5.80 12.68 -7.98
CA PHE A 92 5.32 11.32 -8.21
C PHE A 92 6.47 10.28 -8.20
N ARG A 93 7.64 10.62 -8.77
CA ARG A 93 8.86 9.80 -8.64
C ARG A 93 9.31 9.61 -7.19
N GLY A 94 9.22 10.65 -6.36
CA GLY A 94 9.48 10.55 -4.93
C GLY A 94 8.55 9.55 -4.25
N PHE A 95 7.27 9.55 -4.64
CA PHE A 95 6.31 8.55 -4.15
C PHE A 95 6.63 7.14 -4.66
N LEU A 96 7.05 6.97 -5.92
CA LEU A 96 7.53 5.69 -6.43
C LEU A 96 8.74 5.15 -5.66
N LYS A 97 9.71 6.02 -5.33
CA LYS A 97 10.84 5.70 -4.44
C LYS A 97 10.35 5.22 -3.07
N PHE A 98 9.38 5.92 -2.50
CA PHE A 98 8.79 5.58 -1.22
C PHE A 98 8.17 4.17 -1.22
N VAL A 99 7.30 3.85 -2.19
CA VAL A 99 6.66 2.52 -2.25
C VAL A 99 7.65 1.41 -2.61
N ALA A 100 8.66 1.69 -3.43
CA ALA A 100 9.75 0.75 -3.70
C ALA A 100 10.56 0.44 -2.42
N ASN A 101 10.82 1.46 -1.59
CA ASN A 101 11.47 1.30 -0.28
C ASN A 101 10.61 0.48 0.67
N ARG A 102 9.32 0.80 0.80
CA ARG A 102 8.40 0.07 1.67
C ARG A 102 8.22 -1.40 1.28
N SER A 103 8.25 -1.71 -0.01
CA SER A 103 8.20 -3.09 -0.51
C SER A 103 9.53 -3.83 -0.43
N HIS A 104 10.62 -3.21 0.04
CA HIS A 104 11.96 -3.77 -0.02
C HIS A 104 12.36 -4.24 -1.43
N ARG A 105 11.86 -3.56 -2.48
CA ARG A 105 12.02 -3.97 -3.89
C ARG A 105 11.36 -5.30 -4.27
N LEU A 106 10.48 -5.83 -3.41
CA LEU A 106 9.76 -7.10 -3.62
C LEU A 106 8.34 -6.91 -4.14
N ALA A 107 7.97 -5.70 -4.61
CA ALA A 107 6.68 -5.49 -5.25
C ALA A 107 6.55 -6.35 -6.51
N THR A 108 5.42 -7.06 -6.63
CA THR A 108 5.20 -8.06 -7.70
C THR A 108 4.07 -7.68 -8.63
N LYS A 109 3.18 -6.78 -8.22
CA LYS A 109 2.06 -6.33 -9.05
C LYS A 109 1.90 -4.82 -8.95
N MET A 110 1.75 -4.17 -10.10
CA MET A 110 1.33 -2.76 -10.20
C MET A 110 0.05 -2.70 -11.02
N ILE A 111 -0.98 -2.04 -10.49
CA ILE A 111 -2.25 -1.83 -11.19
C ILE A 111 -2.38 -0.35 -11.46
N LEU A 112 -2.57 0.02 -12.73
CA LEU A 112 -2.61 1.41 -13.14
C LEU A 112 -3.97 1.78 -13.72
N PRO A 113 -4.50 2.98 -13.40
CA PRO A 113 -5.49 3.60 -14.26
C PRO A 113 -4.81 3.95 -15.58
N VAL A 114 -5.49 3.68 -16.69
CA VAL A 114 -4.95 3.80 -18.05
C VAL A 114 -4.24 5.16 -18.25
N GLY A 115 -3.02 5.13 -18.78
CA GLY A 115 -2.31 6.31 -19.28
C GLY A 115 -1.75 7.30 -18.24
N ARG A 116 -1.76 7.00 -16.94
CA ARG A 116 -1.38 8.00 -15.91
C ARG A 116 0.11 8.12 -15.58
N LEU A 117 0.96 7.16 -15.96
CA LEU A 117 2.37 7.17 -15.54
C LEU A 117 3.33 7.48 -16.69
N PRO A 118 4.22 8.48 -16.55
CA PRO A 118 5.31 8.70 -17.50
C PRO A 118 6.17 7.45 -17.67
N ILE A 119 6.64 7.20 -18.89
CA ILE A 119 7.43 5.99 -19.21
C ILE A 119 8.73 5.93 -18.41
N SER A 120 9.35 7.07 -18.13
CA SER A 120 10.55 7.15 -17.30
C SER A 120 10.30 6.64 -15.87
N ASP A 121 9.15 6.98 -15.29
CA ASP A 121 8.69 6.55 -13.96
C ASP A 121 8.35 5.07 -13.92
N MET A 122 7.77 4.56 -14.99
CA MET A 122 7.53 3.14 -15.20
C MET A 122 8.82 2.34 -15.32
N ALA A 123 9.75 2.80 -16.16
CA ALA A 123 11.07 2.18 -16.32
C ALA A 123 11.81 2.12 -14.97
N TYR A 124 11.74 3.21 -14.19
CA TYR A 124 12.34 3.24 -12.86
C TYR A 124 11.74 2.20 -11.91
N ILE A 125 10.42 2.17 -11.73
CA ILE A 125 9.84 1.24 -10.75
C ILE A 125 10.03 -0.22 -11.17
N CYS A 126 10.01 -0.53 -12.48
CA CYS A 126 10.36 -1.85 -13.00
C CYS A 126 11.84 -2.22 -12.77
N LYS A 127 12.75 -1.24 -12.86
CA LYS A 127 14.17 -1.44 -12.54
C LYS A 127 14.38 -1.70 -11.05
N GLU A 128 13.72 -0.92 -10.21
CA GLU A 128 13.80 -1.05 -8.76
C GLU A 128 13.18 -2.36 -8.28
N CYS A 129 12.06 -2.80 -8.86
CA CYS A 129 11.34 -4.02 -8.49
C CYS A 129 11.32 -5.00 -9.69
N PRO A 130 12.35 -5.85 -9.87
CA PRO A 130 12.50 -6.66 -11.08
C PRO A 130 11.37 -7.67 -11.31
N MET A 131 10.66 -8.07 -10.26
CA MET A 131 9.55 -9.03 -10.32
C MET A 131 8.19 -8.36 -10.55
N LEU A 132 8.16 -7.04 -10.75
CA LEU A 132 6.94 -6.26 -10.89
C LEU A 132 6.23 -6.54 -12.22
N LYS A 133 4.98 -6.99 -12.14
CA LYS A 133 4.10 -7.18 -13.29
C LYS A 133 3.06 -6.06 -13.35
N ILE A 134 3.03 -5.36 -14.48
CA ILE A 134 2.06 -4.29 -14.71
C ILE A 134 0.76 -4.91 -15.23
N THR A 135 -0.34 -4.64 -14.54
CA THR A 135 -1.69 -5.02 -14.97
C THR A 135 -2.41 -3.80 -15.51
N TRP A 136 -2.80 -3.88 -16.78
CA TRP A 136 -3.60 -2.86 -17.47
C TRP A 136 -5.08 -3.12 -17.26
N GLN A 137 -5.90 -2.07 -17.12
CA GLN A 137 -7.35 -2.24 -17.05
C GLN A 137 -7.96 -2.59 -18.42
N PRO A 138 -9.11 -3.28 -18.46
CA PRO A 138 -9.71 -3.81 -19.70
C PRO A 138 -10.04 -2.74 -20.75
N GLU A 139 -10.25 -1.49 -20.34
CA GLU A 139 -10.61 -0.38 -21.21
C GLU A 139 -9.41 0.15 -22.03
N CYS A 140 -8.23 -0.43 -21.86
CA CYS A 140 -6.99 -0.01 -22.50
C CYS A 140 -6.83 -0.62 -23.90
N ASP A 141 -6.75 0.22 -24.93
CA ASP A 141 -6.55 -0.20 -26.33
C ASP A 141 -5.30 -1.11 -26.47
N SER A 142 -5.46 -2.26 -27.11
CA SER A 142 -4.39 -3.24 -27.32
C SER A 142 -3.22 -2.66 -28.13
N ASN A 143 -3.49 -1.74 -29.06
CA ASN A 143 -2.45 -1.05 -29.81
C ASN A 143 -1.66 -0.09 -28.92
N PHE A 144 -2.34 0.62 -28.01
CA PHE A 144 -1.69 1.46 -27.01
C PHE A 144 -0.81 0.60 -26.09
N ILE A 145 -1.33 -0.51 -25.56
CA ILE A 145 -0.56 -1.43 -24.71
C ILE A 145 0.70 -1.91 -25.43
N ARG A 146 0.58 -2.35 -26.69
CA ARG A 146 1.72 -2.85 -27.47
C ARG A 146 2.78 -1.78 -27.67
N LYS A 147 2.40 -0.58 -28.11
CA LYS A 147 3.32 0.55 -28.30
C LYS A 147 3.99 0.93 -26.98
N PHE A 148 3.23 0.95 -25.89
CA PHE A 148 3.73 1.26 -24.56
C PHE A 148 4.79 0.24 -24.10
N ILE A 149 4.52 -1.06 -24.24
CA ILE A 149 5.46 -2.12 -23.88
C ILE A 149 6.77 -1.98 -24.65
N LEU A 150 6.70 -1.72 -25.96
CA LEU A 150 7.89 -1.49 -26.79
C LEU A 150 8.69 -0.28 -26.30
N MET A 151 8.02 0.84 -26.04
CA MET A 151 8.68 2.06 -25.57
C MET A 151 9.32 1.89 -24.19
N LEU A 152 8.66 1.16 -23.29
CA LEU A 152 9.20 0.79 -21.99
C LEU A 152 10.45 -0.09 -22.15
N HIS A 153 10.37 -1.13 -22.99
CA HIS A 153 11.50 -2.03 -23.25
C HIS A 153 12.71 -1.30 -23.82
N GLU A 154 12.51 -0.41 -24.81
CA GLU A 154 13.58 0.43 -25.36
C GLU A 154 14.20 1.34 -24.29
N THR A 155 13.37 1.95 -23.44
CA THR A 155 13.85 2.80 -22.34
C THR A 155 14.70 2.02 -21.35
N MET A 156 14.29 0.79 -21.00
CA MET A 156 15.04 -0.10 -20.12
C MET A 156 16.38 -0.52 -20.73
N LEU A 157 16.43 -0.82 -22.04
CA LEU A 157 17.67 -1.14 -22.74
C LEU A 157 18.64 0.03 -22.79
N ARG A 158 18.15 1.26 -22.98
CA ARG A 158 18.99 2.47 -22.98
C ARG A 158 19.57 2.77 -21.60
N SER A 159 18.86 2.45 -20.52
CA SER A 159 19.34 2.66 -19.14
C SER A 159 20.42 1.66 -18.68
N ASN A 160 20.70 0.61 -19.46
CA ASN A 160 21.70 -0.43 -19.16
C ASN A 160 23.00 -0.28 -19.98
N ARG A 161 23.13 0.78 -20.79
CA ARG A 161 24.39 1.19 -21.43
C ARG A 161 25.02 2.31 -20.61
#